data_AF-A0AA43UIS2-F1
#
_entry.id   AF-A0AA43UIS2-F1
#
_cell.length_a   1.000
_cell.length_b   1.000
_cell.length_c   1.000
_cell.angle_alpha   90.00
_cell.angle_beta   90.00
_cell.angle_gamma   90.00
#
_symmetry.space_group_name_H-M   'P 1'
#
loop_
_entity.id
_entity.type
_entity.pdbx_description
1 polymer ?
#
loop_
_entity_poly.entity_id
_entity_poly.type
_entity_poly.pdbx_seq_one_letter_code
_entity_poly.pdbx_strand_id
1 'polypeptide(L)'
;MLQVFIGCKIPIDKQNQFGITREEFNCEFEFPSNEKIISISEGICNNELTVIHTIEPMQYDFNELDWNVKYTDSSGSFQLYLQCLYPIVYLTKAYELSEDKRYLDMAEKLILSWIDYSQSSENRSSNSMIWNDHGAALRTENIIYYTLTADKAEYLNKDTKNIIVELLNRHAEFLLDDSNYTKNHNHGIFQDRAFNVYSLFS
;
A
#
# COMPACT_ATOMS: atom_id res chain seq x y z
N MET A 1 10.51 41.13 9.96
CA MET A 1 9.85 41.14 8.64
C MET A 1 10.27 39.82 7.99
N LEU A 2 9.51 38.73 8.13
CA LEU A 2 8.26 38.45 7.44
C LEU A 2 7.21 37.76 8.36
N GLN A 3 5.98 38.27 8.28
CA GLN A 3 4.69 37.59 8.45
C GLN A 3 4.59 36.39 7.47
N VAL A 4 3.74 35.36 7.55
CA VAL A 4 2.57 34.94 8.33
C VAL A 4 2.28 33.51 7.80
N PHE A 5 1.93 32.54 8.64
CA PHE A 5 1.02 31.48 8.22
C PHE A 5 -0.14 31.44 9.22
N ILE A 6 -1.29 31.88 8.71
CA ILE A 6 -2.57 31.96 9.39
C ILE A 6 -3.01 30.56 9.78
N GLY A 7 -3.42 30.41 11.04
CA GLY A 7 -4.12 29.24 11.51
C GLY A 7 -5.41 29.04 10.72
N CYS A 8 -5.48 27.95 9.98
CA CYS A 8 -6.76 27.37 9.59
C CYS A 8 -7.25 26.54 10.77
N LYS A 9 -8.22 27.06 11.54
CA LYS A 9 -9.01 26.21 12.43
C LYS A 9 -9.84 25.30 11.55
N ILE A 10 -9.32 24.11 11.27
CA ILE A 10 -10.06 23.04 10.60
C ILE A 10 -11.28 22.73 11.50
N PRO A 11 -12.53 22.83 10.99
CA PRO A 11 -13.73 22.47 11.74
C PRO A 11 -13.59 21.05 12.30
N ILE A 12 -14.02 20.84 13.54
CA ILE A 12 -13.89 19.57 14.28
C ILE A 12 -14.52 18.38 13.51
N ASP A 13 -15.44 18.65 12.60
CA ASP A 13 -16.12 17.66 11.74
C ASP A 13 -15.27 17.18 10.54
N LYS A 14 -14.19 17.89 10.18
CA LYS A 14 -13.26 17.50 9.10
C LYS A 14 -12.13 16.57 9.57
N GLN A 15 -12.03 16.25 10.85
CA GLN A 15 -10.94 15.41 11.37
C GLN A 15 -11.06 13.93 10.98
N ASN A 16 -12.20 13.50 10.42
CA ASN A 16 -12.45 12.11 10.05
C ASN A 16 -12.41 11.83 8.55
N GLN A 17 -12.13 12.83 7.70
CA GLN A 17 -12.09 12.66 6.25
C GLN A 17 -10.66 12.86 5.72
N PHE A 18 -10.24 11.99 4.80
CA PHE A 18 -8.98 12.17 4.08
C PHE A 18 -9.09 13.37 3.13
N GLY A 19 -7.96 14.01 2.82
CA GLY A 19 -7.92 15.21 1.99
C GLY A 19 -8.30 14.99 0.52
N ILE A 20 -8.32 13.73 0.07
CA ILE A 20 -8.88 13.29 -1.22
C ILE A 20 -9.83 12.12 -1.05
N THR A 21 -10.78 12.04 -1.97
CA THR A 21 -11.69 10.91 -2.11
C THR A 21 -11.09 9.80 -2.98
N ARG A 22 -11.74 8.63 -2.97
CA ARG A 22 -11.38 7.53 -3.86
C ARG A 22 -11.52 7.92 -5.34
N GLU A 23 -12.53 8.71 -5.70
CA GLU A 23 -12.77 9.19 -7.06
C GLU A 23 -11.69 10.16 -7.57
N GLU A 24 -11.11 10.95 -6.67
CA GLU A 24 -10.02 11.88 -6.97
C GLU A 24 -8.65 11.21 -7.04
N PHE A 25 -8.51 10.03 -6.43
CA PHE A 25 -7.29 9.25 -6.48
C PHE A 25 -7.04 8.67 -7.89
N ASN A 26 -6.08 9.26 -8.59
CA ASN A 26 -5.79 9.01 -10.00
C ASN A 26 -4.46 8.27 -10.24
N CYS A 27 -4.05 7.39 -9.32
CA CYS A 27 -2.96 6.47 -9.59
C CYS A 27 -3.48 5.33 -10.46
N GLU A 28 -2.96 5.23 -11.69
CA GLU A 28 -3.30 4.13 -12.59
C GLU A 28 -2.62 2.84 -12.14
N PHE A 29 -3.41 1.78 -11.99
CA PHE A 29 -2.95 0.40 -11.83
C PHE A 29 -3.24 -0.37 -13.10
N GLU A 30 -2.30 -1.21 -13.52
CA GLU A 30 -2.52 -2.13 -14.62
C GLU A 30 -3.25 -3.38 -14.10
N PHE A 31 -4.54 -3.48 -14.44
CA PHE A 31 -5.38 -4.61 -14.08
C PHE A 31 -5.56 -5.57 -15.26
N PRO A 32 -5.57 -6.89 -15.00
CA PRO A 32 -6.08 -7.85 -15.98
C PRO A 32 -7.62 -7.74 -16.08
N SER A 33 -8.28 -8.68 -16.78
CA SER A 33 -9.75 -8.69 -16.84
C SER A 33 -10.39 -8.78 -15.45
N ASN A 34 -11.61 -8.28 -15.31
CA ASN A 34 -12.35 -8.32 -14.05
C ASN A 34 -12.49 -9.75 -13.51
N GLU A 35 -12.74 -10.74 -14.38
CA GLU A 35 -12.81 -12.15 -14.00
C GLU A 35 -11.48 -12.64 -13.44
N LYS A 36 -10.35 -12.21 -14.04
CA LYS A 36 -9.03 -12.56 -13.54
C LYS A 36 -8.71 -11.90 -12.21
N ILE A 37 -9.15 -10.66 -11.98
CA ILE A 37 -9.03 -9.96 -10.69
C ILE A 37 -9.75 -10.73 -9.58
N ILE A 38 -11.01 -11.13 -9.83
CA ILE A 38 -11.79 -11.92 -8.87
C ILE A 38 -11.11 -13.27 -8.63
N SER A 39 -10.66 -13.96 -9.67
CA SER A 39 -9.94 -15.23 -9.53
C SER A 39 -8.65 -15.11 -8.73
N ILE A 40 -7.85 -14.06 -8.96
CA ILE A 40 -6.63 -13.79 -8.18
C ILE A 40 -6.98 -13.53 -6.72
N SER A 41 -8.01 -12.73 -6.46
CA SER A 41 -8.40 -12.32 -5.11
C SER A 41 -8.96 -13.50 -4.30
N GLU A 42 -9.78 -14.35 -4.92
CA GLU A 42 -10.20 -15.62 -4.31
C GLU A 42 -9.01 -16.54 -4.05
N GLY A 43 -8.02 -16.59 -4.95
CA GLY A 43 -6.76 -17.31 -4.72
C GLY A 43 -6.05 -16.81 -3.46
N ILE A 44 -5.86 -15.49 -3.33
CA ILE A 44 -5.20 -14.88 -2.16
C ILE A 44 -5.96 -15.21 -0.88
N CYS A 45 -7.29 -15.17 -0.90
CA CYS A 45 -8.13 -15.56 0.24
C CYS A 45 -8.06 -17.06 0.58
N ASN A 46 -7.70 -17.92 -0.39
CA ASN A 46 -7.67 -19.37 -0.27
C ASN A 46 -6.26 -19.95 -0.46
N ASN A 47 -5.25 -19.32 0.17
CA ASN A 47 -3.89 -19.85 0.29
C ASN A 47 -3.08 -19.94 -1.04
N GLU A 48 -3.44 -19.14 -2.04
CA GLU A 48 -2.69 -18.96 -3.28
C GLU A 48 -2.32 -17.48 -3.50
N LEU A 49 -1.09 -17.12 -3.16
CA LEU A 49 -0.59 -15.75 -3.22
C LEU A 49 -0.13 -15.38 -4.64
N THR A 50 -0.85 -14.46 -5.27
CA THR A 50 -0.39 -13.77 -6.49
C THR A 50 0.14 -12.39 -6.13
N VAL A 51 1.43 -12.14 -6.36
CA VAL A 51 2.06 -10.81 -6.13
C VAL A 51 1.85 -9.86 -7.31
N ILE A 52 1.79 -10.39 -8.53
CA ILE A 52 1.40 -9.67 -9.75
C ILE A 52 0.91 -10.71 -10.76
N HIS A 53 -0.10 -10.37 -11.57
CA HIS A 53 -0.77 -11.32 -12.47
C HIS A 53 0.10 -11.95 -13.56
N THR A 54 1.32 -11.44 -13.76
CA THR A 54 2.32 -11.93 -14.72
C THR A 54 3.35 -12.89 -14.11
N ILE A 55 3.35 -13.06 -12.78
CA ILE A 55 4.22 -13.99 -12.06
C ILE A 55 3.37 -15.15 -11.54
N GLU A 56 3.94 -16.36 -11.57
CA GLU A 56 3.26 -17.56 -11.08
C GLU A 56 2.86 -17.41 -9.60
N PRO A 57 1.66 -17.85 -9.22
CA PRO A 57 1.22 -17.78 -7.83
C PRO A 57 2.00 -18.75 -6.95
N MET A 58 2.10 -18.40 -5.67
CA MET A 58 2.74 -19.21 -4.63
C MET A 58 1.69 -19.77 -3.67
N GLN A 59 1.73 -21.06 -3.39
CA GLN A 59 0.94 -21.62 -2.29
C GLN A 59 1.49 -21.12 -0.96
N TYR A 60 0.63 -20.63 -0.06
CA TYR A 60 1.04 -20.05 1.21
C TYR A 60 0.03 -20.30 2.33
N ASP A 61 0.47 -20.31 3.59
CA ASP A 61 -0.40 -20.10 4.74
C ASP A 61 -0.18 -18.66 5.22
N PHE A 62 -1.25 -17.89 5.36
CA PHE A 62 -1.17 -16.51 5.85
C PHE A 62 -0.48 -16.43 7.22
N ASN A 63 -0.72 -17.39 8.12
CA ASN A 63 -0.14 -17.38 9.47
C ASN A 63 1.36 -17.70 9.47
N GLU A 64 1.87 -18.27 8.38
CA GLU A 64 3.27 -18.67 8.20
C GLU A 64 3.95 -17.91 7.05
N LEU A 65 3.34 -16.81 6.58
CA LEU A 65 3.85 -16.05 5.44
C LEU A 65 5.26 -15.51 5.73
N ASP A 66 6.26 -16.08 5.06
CA ASP A 66 7.61 -15.56 5.05
C ASP A 66 7.70 -14.37 4.10
N TRP A 67 7.73 -13.16 4.67
CA TRP A 67 7.95 -11.93 3.93
C TRP A 67 9.33 -11.85 3.25
N ASN A 68 10.26 -12.78 3.53
CA ASN A 68 11.57 -12.92 2.86
C ASN A 68 11.64 -14.06 1.84
N VAL A 69 10.49 -14.66 1.50
CA VAL A 69 10.46 -15.83 0.63
C VAL A 69 11.14 -15.59 -0.72
N LYS A 70 11.92 -16.57 -1.15
CA LYS A 70 12.49 -16.62 -2.50
C LYS A 70 11.70 -17.62 -3.32
N TYR A 71 10.84 -17.12 -4.20
CA TYR A 71 9.96 -17.94 -5.01
C TYR A 71 10.15 -17.66 -6.51
N THR A 72 10.02 -18.71 -7.33
CA THR A 72 10.31 -18.73 -8.78
C THR A 72 11.75 -18.41 -9.18
N ASP A 73 12.08 -18.61 -10.46
CA ASP A 73 13.34 -18.13 -11.07
C ASP A 73 13.43 -16.59 -11.08
N SER A 74 12.31 -15.89 -10.93
CA SER A 74 12.20 -14.43 -10.84
C SER A 74 12.07 -13.93 -9.40
N SER A 75 12.78 -14.55 -8.46
CA SER A 75 12.71 -14.26 -7.02
C SER A 75 12.86 -12.77 -6.65
N GLY A 76 13.68 -12.00 -7.38
CA GLY A 76 13.81 -10.55 -7.14
C GLY A 76 12.54 -9.76 -7.44
N SER A 77 11.87 -10.05 -8.57
CA SER A 77 10.61 -9.40 -8.94
C SER A 77 9.46 -9.84 -8.03
N PHE A 78 9.40 -11.14 -7.71
CA PHE A 78 8.41 -11.65 -6.76
C PHE A 78 8.53 -10.93 -5.42
N GLN A 79 9.75 -10.86 -4.88
CA GLN A 79 10.03 -10.21 -3.60
C GLN A 79 9.71 -8.72 -3.63
N LEU A 80 10.02 -8.02 -4.72
CA LEU A 80 9.67 -6.62 -4.89
C LEU A 80 8.14 -6.41 -4.77
N TYR A 81 7.33 -7.13 -5.55
CA TYR A 81 5.88 -6.94 -5.54
C TYR A 81 5.22 -7.41 -4.24
N LEU A 82 5.75 -8.44 -3.60
CA LEU A 82 5.34 -8.85 -2.26
C LEU A 82 5.57 -7.71 -1.27
N GLN A 83 6.78 -7.15 -1.26
CA GLN A 83 7.13 -6.06 -0.36
C GLN A 83 6.33 -4.80 -0.67
N CYS A 84 6.04 -4.50 -1.94
CA CYS A 84 5.15 -3.39 -2.33
C CYS A 84 3.69 -3.54 -1.86
N LEU A 85 3.32 -4.67 -1.26
CA LEU A 85 1.94 -5.01 -0.92
C LEU A 85 1.00 -5.00 -2.14
N TYR A 86 1.52 -5.34 -3.32
CA TYR A 86 0.71 -5.38 -4.54
C TYR A 86 -0.51 -6.34 -4.48
N PRO A 87 -0.49 -7.48 -3.74
CA PRO A 87 -1.70 -8.28 -3.52
C PRO A 87 -2.93 -7.49 -3.03
N ILE A 88 -2.73 -6.43 -2.23
CA ILE A 88 -3.84 -5.62 -1.70
C ILE A 88 -4.56 -4.84 -2.80
N VAL A 89 -3.88 -4.56 -3.92
CA VAL A 89 -4.46 -3.87 -5.07
C VAL A 89 -5.51 -4.75 -5.74
N TYR A 90 -5.24 -6.06 -5.89
CA TYR A 90 -6.21 -7.01 -6.43
C TYR A 90 -7.41 -7.18 -5.50
N LEU A 91 -7.16 -7.37 -4.20
CA LEU A 91 -8.20 -7.49 -3.18
C LEU A 91 -9.11 -6.24 -3.13
N THR A 92 -8.50 -5.05 -3.10
CA THR A 92 -9.23 -3.78 -3.11
C THR A 92 -10.07 -3.64 -4.38
N LYS A 93 -9.52 -4.03 -5.53
CA LYS A 93 -10.27 -3.98 -6.79
C LYS A 93 -11.40 -5.00 -6.86
N ALA A 94 -11.19 -6.20 -6.32
CA ALA A 94 -12.23 -7.21 -6.22
C ALA A 94 -13.38 -6.75 -5.31
N TYR A 95 -13.09 -6.03 -4.23
CA TYR A 95 -14.11 -5.36 -3.43
C TYR A 95 -14.89 -4.33 -4.28
N GLU A 96 -14.23 -3.44 -5.02
CA GLU A 96 -14.93 -2.48 -5.89
C GLU A 96 -15.85 -3.15 -6.93
N LEU A 97 -15.52 -4.38 -7.37
CA LEU A 97 -16.28 -5.12 -8.37
C LEU A 97 -17.44 -5.94 -7.80
N SER A 98 -17.35 -6.35 -6.54
CA SER A 98 -18.26 -7.36 -5.94
C SER A 98 -18.95 -6.92 -4.66
N GLU A 99 -18.45 -5.87 -4.02
CA GLU A 99 -18.81 -5.41 -2.67
C GLU A 99 -18.59 -6.46 -1.56
N ASP A 100 -17.84 -7.54 -1.84
CA ASP A 100 -17.52 -8.57 -0.85
C ASP A 100 -16.41 -8.10 0.11
N LYS A 101 -16.81 -7.82 1.36
CA LYS A 101 -15.92 -7.32 2.41
C LYS A 101 -14.78 -8.26 2.78
N ARG A 102 -14.88 -9.57 2.48
CA ARG A 102 -13.78 -10.53 2.73
C ARG A 102 -12.47 -10.09 2.06
N TYR A 103 -12.55 -9.38 0.93
CA TYR A 103 -11.36 -8.85 0.27
C TYR A 103 -10.73 -7.69 1.03
N LEU A 104 -11.54 -6.79 1.62
CA LEU A 104 -11.02 -5.72 2.48
C LEU A 104 -10.42 -6.31 3.78
N ASP A 105 -11.07 -7.33 4.37
CA ASP A 105 -10.56 -8.03 5.54
C ASP A 105 -9.16 -8.63 5.26
N MET A 106 -8.99 -9.29 4.11
CA MET A 106 -7.71 -9.89 3.74
C MET A 106 -6.64 -8.84 3.41
N ALA A 107 -7.01 -7.74 2.77
CA ALA A 107 -6.09 -6.64 2.49
C ALA A 107 -5.60 -6.00 3.80
N GLU A 108 -6.51 -5.76 4.76
CA GLU A 108 -6.16 -5.26 6.10
C GLU A 108 -5.18 -6.20 6.80
N LYS A 109 -5.46 -7.51 6.81
CA LYS A 109 -4.59 -8.53 7.40
C LYS A 109 -3.18 -8.50 6.82
N LEU A 110 -3.04 -8.39 5.49
CA LEU A 110 -1.74 -8.30 4.84
C LEU A 110 -0.99 -7.01 5.21
N ILE A 111 -1.69 -5.87 5.26
CA ILE A 111 -1.10 -4.58 5.68
C ILE A 111 -0.58 -4.68 7.12
N LEU A 112 -1.41 -5.14 8.05
CA LEU A 112 -1.04 -5.26 9.47
C LEU A 112 0.10 -6.26 9.67
N SER A 113 0.07 -7.42 9.01
CA SER A 113 1.16 -8.40 9.04
C SER A 113 2.48 -7.82 8.51
N TRP A 114 2.43 -7.03 7.44
CA TRP A 114 3.62 -6.36 6.92
C TRP A 114 4.16 -5.29 7.87
N ILE A 115 3.27 -4.52 8.54
CA ILE A 115 3.68 -3.55 9.56
C ILE A 115 4.48 -4.26 10.65
N ASP A 116 3.93 -5.33 11.23
CA ASP A 116 4.58 -6.10 12.29
C ASP A 116 5.95 -6.65 11.83
N TYR A 117 5.99 -7.21 10.62
CA TYR A 117 7.22 -7.68 10.00
C TYR A 117 8.29 -6.56 9.85
N SER A 118 7.89 -5.39 9.33
CA SER A 118 8.78 -4.27 9.04
C SER A 118 9.34 -3.57 10.29
N GLN A 119 8.69 -3.76 11.45
CA GLN A 119 9.10 -3.18 12.73
C GLN A 119 10.28 -3.90 13.38
N SER A 120 10.60 -5.14 12.98
CA SER A 120 11.79 -5.84 13.45
C SER A 120 13.08 -5.21 12.91
N SER A 121 14.03 -4.89 13.80
CA SER A 121 15.36 -4.39 13.41
C SER A 121 16.15 -5.41 12.60
N GLU A 122 15.98 -6.70 12.92
CA GLU A 122 16.63 -7.80 12.20
C GLU A 122 16.14 -7.82 10.74
N ASN A 123 14.82 -7.78 10.53
CA ASN A 123 14.23 -7.78 9.19
C ASN A 123 14.67 -6.57 8.37
N ARG A 124 14.69 -5.37 8.97
CA ARG A 124 15.20 -4.16 8.31
C ARG A 124 16.66 -4.27 7.87
N SER A 125 17.48 -5.00 8.63
CA SER A 125 18.89 -5.19 8.29
C SER A 125 19.12 -6.27 7.23
N SER A 126 18.24 -7.27 7.17
CA SER A 126 18.39 -8.43 6.27
C SER A 126 17.67 -8.28 4.94
N ASN A 127 16.66 -7.41 4.85
CA ASN A 127 15.86 -7.20 3.64
C ASN A 127 15.83 -5.71 3.24
N SER A 128 16.64 -5.38 2.24
CA SER A 128 16.74 -4.01 1.69
C SER A 128 15.48 -3.53 0.97
N MET A 129 14.53 -4.41 0.64
CA MET A 129 13.27 -4.04 -0.04
C MET A 129 12.20 -3.49 0.92
N ILE A 130 12.41 -3.60 2.23
CA ILE A 130 11.52 -2.98 3.22
C ILE A 130 11.53 -1.45 3.05
N TRP A 131 12.71 -0.86 2.85
CA TRP A 131 12.90 0.59 2.69
C TRP A 131 13.79 0.90 1.49
N ASN A 132 13.35 0.47 0.29
CA ASN A 132 13.89 1.02 -0.96
C ASN A 132 12.94 2.07 -1.54
N ASP A 133 13.50 3.01 -2.30
CA ASP A 133 12.76 4.12 -2.93
C ASP A 133 11.57 3.63 -3.78
N HIS A 134 11.81 2.66 -4.66
CA HIS A 134 10.80 2.14 -5.56
C HIS A 134 9.66 1.42 -4.83
N GLY A 135 10.01 0.55 -3.88
CA GLY A 135 9.03 -0.23 -3.13
C GLY A 135 8.24 0.65 -2.15
N ALA A 136 8.90 1.62 -1.51
CA ALA A 136 8.21 2.58 -0.65
C ALA A 136 7.20 3.43 -1.43
N ALA A 137 7.53 3.88 -2.63
CA ALA A 137 6.61 4.65 -3.47
C ALA A 137 5.39 3.81 -3.88
N LEU A 138 5.59 2.62 -4.46
CA LEU A 138 4.49 1.75 -4.88
C LEU A 138 3.62 1.31 -3.70
N ARG A 139 4.24 0.96 -2.57
CA ARG A 139 3.51 0.57 -1.36
C ARG A 139 2.66 1.71 -0.82
N THR A 140 3.14 2.94 -0.86
CA THR A 140 2.36 4.13 -0.49
C THR A 140 1.11 4.25 -1.36
N GLU A 141 1.26 4.16 -2.69
CA GLU A 141 0.11 4.21 -3.62
C GLU A 141 -0.89 3.08 -3.35
N ASN A 142 -0.40 1.85 -3.15
CA ASN A 142 -1.23 0.67 -2.88
C ASN A 142 -2.03 0.82 -1.57
N ILE A 143 -1.37 1.30 -0.49
CA ILE A 143 -2.02 1.51 0.80
C ILE A 143 -3.05 2.64 0.70
N ILE A 144 -2.75 3.75 0.02
CA ILE A 144 -3.72 4.84 -0.17
C ILE A 144 -4.94 4.35 -0.96
N TYR A 145 -4.74 3.54 -2.00
CA TYR A 145 -5.85 2.95 -2.76
C TYR A 145 -6.78 2.10 -1.88
N TYR A 146 -6.20 1.19 -1.09
CA TYR A 146 -6.95 0.43 -0.10
C TYR A 146 -7.70 1.35 0.87
N THR A 147 -7.00 2.33 1.44
CA THR A 147 -7.51 3.18 2.50
C THR A 147 -8.70 4.01 2.06
N LEU A 148 -8.60 4.67 0.91
CA LEU A 148 -9.70 5.47 0.36
C LEU A 148 -10.91 4.61 -0.04
N THR A 149 -10.66 3.41 -0.56
CA THR A 149 -11.72 2.46 -0.90
C THR A 149 -12.44 1.95 0.35
N ALA A 150 -11.69 1.58 1.38
CA ALA A 150 -12.22 1.08 2.65
C ALA A 150 -12.92 2.18 3.46
N ASP A 151 -12.44 3.42 3.42
CA ASP A 151 -13.09 4.58 4.06
C ASP A 151 -14.42 4.91 3.38
N LYS A 152 -14.44 4.95 2.04
CA LYS A 152 -15.68 5.11 1.26
C LYS A 152 -16.71 4.01 1.56
N ALA A 153 -16.24 2.80 1.85
CA ALA A 153 -17.07 1.67 2.25
C ALA A 153 -17.56 1.72 3.71
N GLU A 154 -17.17 2.74 4.49
CA GLU A 154 -17.36 2.81 5.94
C GLU A 154 -16.82 1.57 6.67
N TYR A 155 -15.78 0.94 6.11
CA TYR A 155 -15.16 -0.28 6.64
C TYR A 155 -14.13 0.03 7.73
N LEU A 156 -13.38 1.12 7.59
CA LEU A 156 -12.30 1.46 8.52
C LEU A 156 -12.84 1.95 9.86
N ASN A 157 -12.42 1.28 10.93
CA ASN A 157 -12.56 1.82 12.28
C ASN A 157 -11.44 2.84 12.57
N LYS A 158 -11.61 3.61 13.66
CA LYS A 158 -10.67 4.67 14.05
C LYS A 158 -9.25 4.16 14.32
N ASP A 159 -9.11 2.99 14.93
CA ASP A 159 -7.81 2.45 15.32
C ASP A 159 -7.01 1.99 14.10
N THR A 160 -7.63 1.22 13.20
CA THR A 160 -7.03 0.85 11.91
C THR A 160 -6.65 2.09 11.10
N LYS A 161 -7.55 3.08 11.05
CA LYS A 161 -7.29 4.35 10.35
C LYS A 161 -6.04 5.06 10.88
N ASN A 162 -5.88 5.15 12.20
CA ASN A 162 -4.70 5.76 12.81
C ASN A 162 -3.41 5.00 12.49
N ILE A 163 -3.44 3.67 12.57
CA ILE A 163 -2.28 2.81 12.25
C ILE A 163 -1.82 3.02 10.80
N ILE A 164 -2.77 3.04 9.87
CA ILE A 164 -2.48 3.25 8.44
C ILE A 164 -1.95 4.66 8.18
N VAL A 165 -2.53 5.68 8.80
CA VAL A 165 -2.03 7.06 8.68
C VAL A 165 -0.59 7.16 9.21
N GLU A 166 -0.29 6.58 10.38
CA GLU A 166 1.07 6.54 10.90
C GLU A 166 2.04 5.83 9.94
N LEU A 167 1.61 4.72 9.33
CA LEU A 167 2.40 4.03 8.32
C LEU A 167 2.68 4.92 7.10
N LEU A 168 1.67 5.62 6.59
CA LEU A 168 1.80 6.52 5.45
C LEU A 168 2.71 7.72 5.77
N ASN A 169 2.60 8.29 6.98
CA ASN A 169 3.48 9.36 7.45
C ASN A 169 4.95 8.92 7.42
N ARG A 170 5.25 7.70 7.90
CA ARG A 170 6.61 7.13 7.85
C ARG A 170 7.13 6.94 6.43
N HIS A 171 6.26 6.56 5.49
CA HIS A 171 6.64 6.48 4.08
C HIS A 171 6.90 7.86 3.50
N ALA A 172 6.07 8.86 3.81
CA ALA A 172 6.27 10.23 3.37
C ALA A 172 7.60 10.80 3.89
N GLU A 173 7.92 10.60 5.16
CA GLU A 173 9.22 10.98 5.75
C GLU A 173 10.39 10.32 5.02
N PHE A 174 10.29 9.01 4.73
CA PHE A 174 11.32 8.28 4.00
C PHE A 174 11.51 8.80 2.56
N LEU A 175 10.40 9.08 1.85
CA LEU A 175 10.41 9.54 0.46
C LEU A 175 10.86 11.00 0.32
N LEU A 176 10.68 11.83 1.35
CA LEU A 176 11.13 13.22 1.40
C LEU A 176 12.58 13.40 1.81
N ASP A 177 13.21 12.38 2.38
CA ASP A 177 14.62 12.43 2.75
C ASP A 177 15.49 12.41 1.50
N ASP A 178 16.15 13.55 1.21
CA ASP A 178 17.08 13.74 0.09
C ASP A 178 18.17 12.65 0.02
N SER A 179 18.52 12.02 1.14
CA SER A 179 19.49 10.90 1.16
C SER A 179 18.96 9.62 0.51
N ASN A 180 17.64 9.49 0.37
CA ASN A 180 16.95 8.39 -0.30
C ASN A 180 16.41 8.77 -1.69
N TYR A 181 16.65 10.00 -2.17
CA TYR A 181 16.14 10.48 -3.45
C TYR A 181 17.07 10.12 -4.62
N THR A 182 16.57 9.34 -5.58
CA THR A 182 17.35 8.92 -6.74
C THR A 182 17.20 9.95 -7.88
N LYS A 183 18.05 10.99 -7.86
CA LYS A 183 18.10 12.03 -8.90
C LYS A 183 18.33 11.42 -10.30
N ASN A 184 17.61 11.92 -11.30
CA ASN A 184 17.72 11.53 -12.72
C ASN A 184 17.39 10.06 -13.02
N HIS A 185 16.51 9.43 -12.24
CA HIS A 185 15.98 8.10 -12.51
C HIS A 185 14.45 8.12 -12.41
N ASN A 186 13.77 7.18 -13.08
CA ASN A 186 12.31 7.04 -13.01
C ASN A 186 11.80 6.85 -11.57
N HIS A 187 12.68 6.47 -10.64
CA HIS A 187 12.39 6.37 -9.20
C HIS A 187 12.04 7.73 -8.58
N GLY A 188 12.69 8.83 -8.98
CA GLY A 188 12.35 10.17 -8.50
C GLY A 188 10.93 10.62 -8.88
N ILE A 189 10.42 10.20 -10.05
CA ILE A 189 9.05 10.49 -10.49
C ILE A 189 8.02 9.73 -9.61
N PHE A 190 8.32 8.49 -9.25
CA PHE A 190 7.47 7.71 -8.34
C PHE A 190 7.50 8.27 -6.92
N GLN A 191 8.64 8.78 -6.45
CA GLN A 191 8.75 9.47 -5.16
C GLN A 191 7.91 10.76 -5.15
N ASP A 192 8.04 11.60 -6.18
CA ASP A 192 7.26 12.83 -6.32
C ASP A 192 5.75 12.53 -6.43
N ARG A 193 5.35 11.48 -7.15
CA ARG A 193 3.94 11.08 -7.28
C ARG A 193 3.39 10.56 -5.95
N ALA A 194 4.08 9.62 -5.31
CA ALA A 194 3.67 9.08 -4.02
C ALA A 194 3.57 10.18 -2.95
N PHE A 195 4.51 11.13 -2.94
CA PHE A 195 4.46 12.27 -2.04
C PHE A 195 3.29 13.21 -2.34
N ASN A 196 3.09 13.58 -3.61
CA ASN A 196 1.97 14.45 -4.00
C ASN A 196 0.62 13.84 -3.61
N VAL A 197 0.46 12.54 -3.83
CA VAL A 197 -0.74 11.79 -3.44
C VAL A 197 -0.91 11.79 -1.91
N TYR A 198 0.15 11.55 -1.15
CA TYR A 198 0.09 11.59 0.31
C TYR A 198 -0.25 12.99 0.84
N SER A 199 0.34 14.05 0.28
CA SER A 199 0.07 15.46 0.66
C SER A 199 -1.39 15.85 0.43
N LEU A 200 -2.02 15.27 -0.59
CA LEU A 200 -3.45 15.42 -0.84
C LEU A 200 -4.31 14.53 0.07
N PHE A 201 -3.77 13.42 0.56
CA PHE A 201 -4.47 12.49 1.45
C PHE A 201 -4.51 12.96 2.92
N SER A 202 -3.46 13.62 3.40
CA SER A 202 -3.32 14.18 4.76
C SER A 202 -4.10 15.47 4.98
#